data_AF-A0A645GXJ2-F1
#
_entry.id   AF-A0A645GXJ2-F1
#
_cell.length_a   1.000
_cell.length_b   1.000
_cell.length_c   1.000
_cell.angle_alpha   90.00
_cell.angle_beta   90.00
_cell.angle_gamma   90.00
#
_symmetry.space_group_name_H-M   'P 1'
#
loop_
_entity.id
_entity.type
_entity.pdbx_description
1 polymer ?
#
loop_
_entity_poly.entity_id
_entity_poly.type
_entity_poly.pdbx_seq_one_letter_code
_entity_poly.pdbx_strand_id
1 'polypeptide(L)' 'MTELGIAPGECTEDGKFSLEACRCIGACGLAPVLVVNDDVYGNLTAKDIKGIVAKYTG' A
#
# COMPACT_ATOMS: atom_id res chain seq x y z
N MET A 1 13.86 7.49 -1.70
CA MET A 1 12.75 8.41 -1.42
C MET A 1 11.48 7.61 -1.62
N THR A 2 10.70 7.51 -0.55
CA THR A 2 9.44 6.78 -0.40
C THR A 2 8.55 7.11 -1.59
N GLU A 3 8.03 6.10 -2.29
CA GLU A 3 7.30 6.29 -3.55
C GLU A 3 6.06 7.17 -3.42
N LEU A 4 5.49 7.20 -2.22
CA LEU A 4 4.40 8.07 -1.82
C LEU A 4 4.85 9.24 -0.92
N GLY A 5 6.10 9.26 -0.47
CA GLY A 5 6.64 10.31 0.40
C GLY A 5 6.06 10.38 1.83
N ILE A 6 5.04 9.59 2.17
CA ILE A 6 4.24 9.71 3.39
C ILE A 6 4.58 8.68 4.48
N ALA A 7 4.30 9.05 5.73
CA ALA A 7 4.33 8.16 6.88
C ALA A 7 3.01 7.37 7.03
N PRO A 8 3.01 6.23 7.75
CA PRO A 8 1.78 5.55 8.13
C PRO A 8 0.91 6.46 9.02
N GLY A 9 -0.32 6.68 8.60
CA GLY A 9 -1.28 7.63 9.17
C GLY A 9 -1.39 8.96 8.41
N GLU A 10 -0.61 9.15 7.33
CA GLU A 10 -0.68 10.36 6.49
C GLU A 10 -1.32 10.09 5.13
N CYS A 11 -1.75 11.19 4.50
CA CYS A 11 -2.28 11.22 3.14
C CYS A 11 -1.26 11.90 2.23
N THR A 12 -1.09 11.36 1.02
CA THR A 12 -0.20 11.98 0.02
C THR A 12 -0.70 13.38 -0.31
N GLU A 13 0.22 14.31 -0.57
CA GLU A 13 -0.10 15.71 -0.91
C GLU A 13 -1.00 15.84 -2.16
N ASP A 14 -0.99 14.81 -3.02
CA ASP A 14 -1.86 14.69 -4.20
C ASP A 14 -3.30 14.25 -3.88
N GLY A 15 -3.59 13.89 -2.62
CA GLY A 15 -4.91 13.46 -2.16
C GLY A 15 -5.39 12.09 -2.69
N LYS A 16 -4.55 11.39 -3.46
CA LYS A 16 -4.92 10.13 -4.12
C LYS A 16 -4.72 8.87 -3.26
N PHE A 17 -3.82 8.93 -2.28
CA PHE A 17 -3.46 7.76 -1.47
C PHE A 17 -3.34 8.14 0.00
N SER A 18 -3.91 7.30 0.86
CA SER A 18 -3.73 7.36 2.31
C SER A 18 -3.00 6.11 2.77
N LEU A 19 -1.89 6.27 3.46
CA LEU A 19 -1.15 5.13 4.00
C LEU A 19 -1.62 4.91 5.43
N GLU A 20 -2.27 3.78 5.73
CA GLU A 20 -2.68 3.45 7.09
C GLU A 20 -2.09 2.11 7.54
N ALA A 21 -1.53 2.09 8.75
CA ALA A 21 -0.96 0.89 9.34
C ALA A 21 -2.07 0.05 10.00
N CYS A 22 -2.62 -0.91 9.25
CA CYS A 22 -3.57 -1.87 9.80
C CYS A 22 -2.83 -3.07 10.43
N ARG A 23 -3.18 -3.41 11.68
CA ARG A 23 -2.51 -4.49 12.44
C ARG A 23 -2.95 -5.90 12.02
N CYS A 24 -4.19 -6.07 11.60
CA CYS A 24 -4.70 -7.38 11.21
C CYS A 24 -5.67 -7.24 10.04
N ILE A 25 -5.30 -7.88 8.93
CA ILE A 25 -6.12 -8.01 7.72
C ILE A 25 -6.68 -9.45 7.60
N GLY A 26 -6.39 -10.32 8.57
CA GLY A 26 -6.78 -11.74 8.49
C GLY A 26 -5.95 -12.57 7.50
N ALA A 27 -4.94 -11.97 6.87
CA ALA A 27 -4.05 -12.60 5.90
C ALA A 27 -2.66 -12.93 6.48
N CYS A 28 -2.62 -13.39 7.73
CA CYS A 28 -1.36 -13.64 8.46
C CYS A 28 -0.41 -14.63 7.74
N GLY A 29 -0.96 -15.54 6.92
CA GLY A 29 -0.16 -16.51 6.15
C GLY A 29 0.50 -15.95 4.88
N LEU A 30 0.15 -14.72 4.47
CA LEU A 30 0.59 -14.10 3.20
C LEU A 30 1.39 -12.81 3.45
N ALA A 31 1.88 -12.61 4.67
CA ALA A 31 2.71 -11.47 5.01
C ALA A 31 3.96 -11.39 4.10
N PRO A 32 4.37 -10.19 3.64
CA PRO A 32 3.70 -8.89 3.79
C PRO A 32 2.47 -8.76 2.88
N VAL A 33 1.37 -8.23 3.45
CA VAL A 33 0.10 -7.99 2.76
C VAL A 33 -0.16 -6.48 2.68
N LEU A 34 -0.69 -6.02 1.56
CA LEU A 34 -1.17 -4.66 1.34
C LEU A 34 -2.61 -4.76 0.83
N VAL A 35 -3.48 -3.88 1.27
CA VAL A 35 -4.82 -3.74 0.71
C VAL A 35 -4.93 -2.35 0.13
N VAL A 36 -5.34 -2.25 -1.13
CA VAL A 36 -5.57 -0.97 -1.80
C VAL A 36 -7.02 -0.94 -2.24
N ASN A 37 -7.83 -0.09 -1.60
CA ASN A 37 -9.29 -0.10 -1.71
C ASN A 37 -9.85 -1.49 -1.37
N ASP A 38 -10.24 -2.27 -2.40
CA ASP A 38 -10.83 -3.62 -2.27
C ASP A 38 -9.85 -4.74 -2.68
N ASP A 39 -8.71 -4.39 -3.28
CA ASP A 39 -7.73 -5.37 -3.76
C ASP A 39 -6.75 -5.78 -2.64
N VAL A 40 -6.73 -7.07 -2.33
CA VAL A 40 -5.77 -7.66 -1.38
C VAL A 40 -4.56 -8.20 -2.13
N TYR A 41 -3.39 -7.67 -1.81
CA TYR A 41 -2.11 -8.06 -2.37
C TYR A 41 -1.27 -8.76 -1.31
N GLY A 42 -1.00 -10.06 -1.47
CA GLY A 42 -0.14 -10.84 -0.60
C GLY A 42 1.23 -11.12 -1.19
N ASN A 43 2.18 -11.53 -0.34
CA ASN A 43 3.56 -11.90 -0.72
C ASN A 43 4.31 -10.77 -1.46
N LEU A 44 4.12 -9.52 -1.02
CA LEU A 44 4.65 -8.36 -1.72
C LEU A 44 6.14 -8.12 -1.47
N THR A 45 6.82 -7.58 -2.48
CA THR A 45 8.15 -7.00 -2.30
C THR A 45 8.14 -5.50 -2.56
N ALA A 46 9.18 -4.80 -2.13
CA ALA A 46 9.33 -3.36 -2.38
C ALA A 46 9.31 -2.98 -3.89
N LYS A 47 9.51 -3.96 -4.80
CA LYS A 47 9.39 -3.74 -6.25
C LYS A 47 7.95 -3.76 -6.74
N ASP A 48 7.10 -4.57 -6.12
CA ASP A 48 5.68 -4.70 -6.49
C ASP A 48 4.88 -3.46 -6.11
N ILE A 49 5.26 -2.79 -5.01
CA ILE A 49 4.65 -1.52 -4.58
C ILE A 49 4.67 -0.49 -5.73
N LYS A 50 5.75 -0.43 -6.50
CA LYS A 50 5.86 0.48 -7.66
C LYS A 50 4.79 0.23 -8.71
N GLY A 51 4.58 -1.04 -9.06
CA GLY A 51 3.60 -1.44 -10.05
C GLY A 51 2.17 -1.23 -9.57
N ILE A 52 1.92 -1.46 -8.27
CA ILE A 52 0.62 -1.26 -7.65
C ILE A 52 0.28 0.22 -7.62
N VAL A 53 1.16 1.09 -7.12
CA VAL A 53 0.92 2.54 -7.09
C VAL A 53 0.73 3.10 -8.51
N ALA A 54 1.53 2.63 -9.48
CA ALA A 54 1.38 3.05 -10.88
C ALA A 54 0.03 2.66 -11.49
N LYS A 55 -0.57 1.53 -11.10
CA LYS A 55 -1.91 1.11 -11.54
C LYS A 55 -3.02 2.07 -11.12
N TYR A 56 -2.88 2.72 -9.96
CA TYR A 56 -3.89 3.60 -9.40
C TYR A 56 -3.60 5.10 -9.65
N THR A 57 -2.40 5.44 -10.15
CA THR A 57 -2.02 6.82 -10.49
C THR A 57 -2.24 7.17 -11.98
N GLY A 58 -2.76 6.20 -12.76
CA GLY A 58 -3.05 6.34 -14.19
C GLY A 58 -4.40 6.96 -14.49
#